data_AF-A0A430B525-F1
#
_entry.id   AF-A0A430B525-F1
#
_cell.length_a   1.000
_cell.length_b   1.000
_cell.length_c   1.000
_cell.angle_alpha   90.00
_cell.angle_beta   90.00
_cell.angle_gamma   90.00
#
_symmetry.space_group_name_H-M   'P 1'
#
loop_
_entity.id
_entity.type
_entity.pdbx_description
1 polymer ?
#
loop_
_entity_poly.entity_id
_entity_poly.type
_entity_poly.pdbx_seq_one_letter_code
_entity_poly.pdbx_strand_id
1 'polypeptide(L)'
;MIKLNAILTNDSVELITQRSNYIAFYWTCEEEIFLVRILFDTDAQLSLSRKSTKEQIYQISEKKLKQLKQLCFGNYQYFKQFKGENGIYLQTMPSPLKRNNILEFR
;
A
#
# COMPACT_ATOMS: atom_id res chain seq x y z
N MET A 1 -6.52 7.80 3.93
CA MET A 1 -6.36 8.76 2.81
C MET A 1 -4.96 8.57 2.25
N ILE A 2 -4.80 8.49 0.93
CA ILE A 2 -3.50 8.25 0.28
C ILE A 2 -2.62 9.51 0.41
N LYS A 3 -1.35 9.33 0.77
CA LYS A 3 -0.35 10.38 0.96
C LYS A 3 0.40 10.67 -0.34
N LEU A 4 -0.31 11.19 -1.36
CA LEU A 4 0.25 11.44 -2.69
C LEU A 4 1.55 12.28 -2.64
N ASN A 5 1.58 13.37 -1.87
CA ASN A 5 2.80 14.18 -1.75
C ASN A 5 3.98 13.37 -1.19
N ALA A 6 3.74 12.51 -0.19
CA ALA A 6 4.80 11.67 0.37
C ALA A 6 5.34 10.65 -0.64
N ILE A 7 4.51 10.17 -1.57
CA ILE A 7 4.94 9.29 -2.67
C ILE A 7 5.77 10.09 -3.68
N LEU A 8 5.27 11.25 -4.10
CA LEU A 8 5.85 12.06 -5.18
C LEU A 8 7.16 12.75 -4.79
N THR A 9 7.42 12.98 -3.51
CA THR A 9 8.65 13.62 -3.02
C THR A 9 9.64 12.64 -2.39
N ASN A 10 9.44 11.33 -2.53
CA ASN A 10 10.34 10.34 -1.95
C ASN A 10 11.41 9.92 -2.97
N ASP A 11 12.68 10.07 -2.60
CA ASP A 11 13.83 9.72 -3.47
C ASP A 11 13.88 8.22 -3.83
N SER A 12 13.18 7.37 -3.07
CA SER A 12 13.08 5.94 -3.33
C SER A 12 11.92 5.58 -4.27
N VAL A 13 11.26 6.58 -4.87
CA VAL A 13 10.08 6.40 -5.73
C VAL A 13 10.34 6.97 -7.12
N GLU A 14 10.03 6.17 -8.14
CA GLU A 14 10.02 6.60 -9.54
C GLU A 14 8.59 6.50 -10.09
N LEU A 15 7.97 7.63 -10.41
CA LEU A 15 6.60 7.68 -10.91
C LEU A 15 6.51 7.09 -12.33
N ILE A 16 5.61 6.13 -12.53
CA ILE A 16 5.30 5.58 -13.85
C ILE A 16 4.08 6.28 -14.44
N THR A 17 3.04 6.47 -13.63
CA THR A 17 1.78 7.06 -14.09
C THR A 17 0.98 7.58 -12.92
N GLN A 18 0.30 8.71 -13.13
CA GLN A 18 -0.74 9.24 -12.26
C GLN A 18 -1.95 9.62 -13.09
N ARG A 19 -3.11 9.06 -12.75
CA ARG A 19 -4.43 9.38 -13.31
C ARG A 19 -5.38 9.78 -12.18
N SER A 20 -6.56 10.25 -12.55
CA SER A 20 -7.60 10.68 -11.60
C SER A 20 -8.01 9.60 -10.60
N ASN A 21 -7.90 8.33 -10.97
CA ASN A 21 -8.35 7.18 -10.18
C ASN A 21 -7.26 6.17 -9.84
N TYR A 22 -5.99 6.45 -10.20
CA TYR A 22 -4.92 5.46 -10.13
C TYR A 22 -3.53 6.09 -10.11
N ILE A 23 -2.60 5.47 -9.37
CA ILE A 23 -1.16 5.77 -9.46
C ILE A 23 -0.34 4.49 -9.56
N ALA A 24 0.69 4.53 -10.40
CA ALA A 24 1.71 3.50 -10.55
C ALA A 24 3.09 4.09 -10.33
N PHE A 25 3.93 3.41 -9.57
CA PHE A 25 5.31 3.82 -9.37
C PHE A 25 6.21 2.63 -9.07
N TYR A 26 7.50 2.79 -9.36
CA TYR A 26 8.51 1.93 -8.79
C TYR A 26 8.90 2.42 -7.40
N TRP A 27 9.05 1.50 -6.46
CA TRP A 27 9.54 1.75 -5.12
C TRP A 27 10.79 0.92 -4.88
N THR A 28 11.91 1.58 -4.60
CA THR A 28 13.19 0.93 -4.31
C THR A 28 13.39 0.81 -2.80
N CYS A 29 13.61 -0.39 -2.30
CA CYS A 29 13.83 -0.63 -0.87
C CYS A 29 14.83 -1.77 -0.67
N GLU A 30 15.95 -1.45 0.00
CA GLU A 30 17.03 -2.41 0.30
C GLU A 30 17.46 -3.16 -0.98
N GLU A 31 17.84 -2.42 -2.03
CA GLU A 31 18.30 -2.92 -3.35
C GLU A 31 17.25 -3.68 -4.19
N GLU A 32 16.02 -3.84 -3.69
CA GLU A 32 14.91 -4.41 -4.44
C GLU A 32 14.02 -3.33 -5.06
N ILE A 33 13.60 -3.53 -6.31
CA ILE A 33 12.66 -2.64 -7.00
C ILE A 33 11.28 -3.32 -7.07
N PHE A 34 10.28 -2.60 -6.59
CA PHE A 34 8.89 -3.02 -6.57
C PHE A 34 8.06 -2.17 -7.50
N LEU A 35 7.14 -2.80 -8.24
CA LEU A 35 6.06 -2.10 -8.92
C LEU A 35 4.87 -2.01 -7.97
N VAL A 36 4.50 -0.78 -7.62
CA VAL A 36 3.37 -0.47 -6.75
C VAL A 36 2.29 0.19 -7.59
N ARG A 37 1.05 -0.24 -7.36
CA ARG A 37 -0.16 0.22 -8.05
C ARG A 37 -1.23 0.50 -7.01
N ILE A 38 -1.86 1.67 -7.05
CA ILE A 38 -2.92 2.04 -6.10
C ILE A 38 -4.12 2.59 -6.85
N LEU A 39 -5.29 1.99 -6.68
CA LEU A 39 -6.58 2.46 -7.18
C LEU A 39 -7.26 3.37 -6.14
N PHE A 40 -7.85 4.48 -6.56
CA PHE A 40 -8.44 5.48 -5.66
C PHE A 40 -9.95 5.28 -5.44
N ASP A 41 -10.67 4.77 -6.44
CA ASP A 41 -12.14 4.88 -6.52
C ASP A 41 -12.94 3.85 -5.70
N THR A 42 -12.29 2.79 -5.19
CA THR A 42 -12.97 1.78 -4.36
C THR A 42 -11.99 1.26 -3.32
N ASP A 43 -12.21 1.63 -2.04
CA ASP A 43 -11.51 1.08 -0.86
C ASP A 43 -10.04 0.71 -1.11
N ALA A 44 -9.25 1.73 -1.46
CA ALA A 44 -7.89 1.66 -1.99
C ALA A 44 -7.28 0.25 -2.13
N GLN A 45 -7.36 -0.28 -3.34
CA GLN A 45 -6.69 -1.53 -3.71
C GLN A 45 -5.24 -1.22 -4.07
N LEU A 46 -4.31 -1.69 -3.25
CA LEU A 46 -2.87 -1.65 -3.54
C LEU A 46 -2.44 -3.00 -4.10
N SER A 47 -1.75 -3.02 -5.24
CA SER A 47 -1.01 -4.20 -5.68
C SER A 47 0.49 -3.93 -5.71
N LEU A 48 1.23 -4.95 -5.31
CA LEU A 48 2.67 -4.94 -5.19
C LEU A 48 3.25 -6.17 -5.88
N SER A 49 4.14 -5.96 -6.84
CA SER A 49 4.88 -7.02 -7.52
C SER A 49 6.36 -6.66 -7.59
N ARG A 50 7.25 -7.61 -7.30
CA ARG A 50 8.69 -7.41 -7.49
C ARG A 50 9.01 -7.34 -8.99
N LYS A 51 9.90 -6.43 -9.41
CA LYS A 51 10.45 -6.39 -10.76
C LYS A 51 11.44 -7.56 -10.93
N SER A 52 10.93 -8.79 -11.00
CA SER A 52 11.72 -10.01 -11.25
C SER A 52 11.60 -10.45 -12.71
N THR A 53 12.68 -10.95 -13.29
CA THR A 53 12.71 -11.58 -14.62
C THR A 53 12.32 -13.05 -14.60
N LYS A 54 12.07 -13.64 -13.43
CA LYS A 54 11.67 -15.06 -13.29
C LYS A 54 10.55 -15.22 -12.27
N GLU A 55 9.52 -15.94 -12.69
CA GLU A 55 8.31 -16.33 -11.97
C GLU A 55 8.69 -17.11 -10.70
N GLN A 56 8.79 -16.43 -9.57
CA GLN A 56 8.72 -17.06 -8.26
C GLN A 56 7.79 -16.23 -7.39
N ILE A 57 6.90 -16.93 -6.67
CA ILE A 57 5.95 -16.36 -5.73
C ILE A 57 6.73 -15.50 -4.72
N TYR A 58 6.66 -14.17 -4.92
CA TYR A 58 7.42 -13.23 -4.11
C TYR A 58 6.80 -13.11 -2.72
N GLN A 59 7.62 -13.30 -1.69
CA GLN A 59 7.26 -12.99 -0.31
C GLN A 59 7.93 -11.67 0.09
N ILE A 60 7.13 -10.63 0.36
CA ILE A 60 7.62 -9.41 1.01
C ILE A 60 7.70 -9.63 2.52
N SER A 61 8.75 -9.10 3.16
CA SER A 61 8.82 -9.09 4.61
C SER A 61 7.80 -8.12 5.22
N GLU A 62 7.31 -8.40 6.43
CA GLU A 62 6.38 -7.51 7.13
C GLU A 62 6.96 -6.11 7.37
N LYS A 63 8.28 -6.02 7.59
CA LYS A 63 9.01 -4.75 7.74
C LYS A 63 8.86 -3.88 6.47
N LYS A 64 9.16 -4.43 5.30
CA LYS A 64 9.05 -3.71 4.02
C LYS A 64 7.59 -3.35 3.72
N LEU A 65 6.66 -4.26 4.00
CA LEU A 65 5.23 -3.99 3.85
C LEU A 65 4.75 -2.83 4.75
N LYS A 66 5.25 -2.76 5.99
CA LYS A 66 4.95 -1.66 6.92
C LYS A 66 5.49 -0.33 6.42
N GLN A 67 6.71 -0.30 5.89
CA GLN A 67 7.30 0.90 5.28
C GLN A 67 6.48 1.38 4.08
N LEU A 68 6.07 0.46 3.19
CA LEU A 68 5.21 0.80 2.06
C LEU A 68 3.85 1.34 2.50
N LYS A 69 3.23 0.71 3.51
CA LYS A 69 1.96 1.22 4.09
C LYS A 69 2.13 2.63 4.66
N GLN A 70 3.25 2.88 5.35
CA GLN A 70 3.54 4.19 5.92
C GLN A 70 3.77 5.25 4.83
N LEU A 71 4.50 4.91 3.76
CA LEU A 71 4.71 5.76 2.60
C LEU A 71 3.37 6.14 1.93
N CYS A 72 2.54 5.14 1.64
CA CYS A 72 1.33 5.33 0.86
C CYS A 72 0.14 5.89 1.67
N PHE A 73 0.04 5.55 2.96
CA PHE A 73 -1.18 5.79 3.75
C PHE A 73 -0.91 6.33 5.17
N GLY A 74 0.33 6.33 5.66
CA GLY A 74 0.67 6.68 7.04
C GLY A 74 0.39 5.55 8.05
N ASN A 75 0.25 5.91 9.34
CA ASN A 75 0.27 4.95 10.46
C ASN A 75 -1.08 4.30 10.84
N TYR A 76 -2.17 4.51 10.09
CA TYR A 76 -3.52 4.32 10.65
C TYR A 76 -4.51 3.48 9.84
N GLN A 77 -4.09 2.79 8.79
CA GLN A 77 -5.05 2.08 7.93
C GLN A 77 -4.89 0.55 8.07
N TYR A 78 -5.98 -0.11 8.47
CA TYR A 78 -6.06 -1.56 8.51
C TYR A 78 -6.19 -2.10 7.09
N PHE A 79 -5.36 -3.08 6.73
CA PHE A 79 -5.38 -3.70 5.42
C PHE A 79 -5.60 -5.20 5.56
N LYS A 80 -6.51 -5.75 4.76
CA LYS A 80 -6.56 -7.18 4.50
C LYS A 80 -5.60 -7.50 3.37
N GLN A 81 -4.73 -8.48 3.58
CA GLN A 81 -3.73 -8.92 2.60
C GLN A 81 -4.20 -10.17 1.88
N PHE A 82 -4.06 -10.18 0.56
CA PHE A 82 -4.31 -11.32 -0.31
C PHE A 82 -3.03 -11.61 -1.11
N LYS A 83 -2.64 -12.88 -1.17
CA LYS A 83 -1.58 -13.33 -2.09
C LYS A 83 -2.26 -13.74 -3.39
N GLY A 84 -1.86 -13.12 -4.50
CA GLY A 84 -2.23 -13.57 -5.83
C GLY A 84 -1.02 -14.13 -6.57
N GLU A 85 -1.26 -14.69 -7.75
CA GLU A 85 -0.24 -15.33 -8.59
C GLU A 85 0.95 -14.41 -8.88
N ASN A 86 0.69 -13.13 -9.12
CA ASN A 86 1.68 -12.14 -9.57
C ASN A 86 2.06 -11.09 -8.52
N GLY A 87 1.66 -11.28 -7.26
CA GLY A 87 1.99 -10.32 -6.22
C GLY A 87 1.07 -10.31 -5.01
N ILE A 88 1.18 -9.24 -4.25
CA ILE A 88 0.42 -9.04 -3.01
C ILE A 88 -0.58 -7.91 -3.24
N TYR A 89 -1.81 -8.18 -2.86
CA TYR A 89 -2.91 -7.23 -2.91
C TYR A 89 -3.28 -6.83 -1.49
N LEU A 90 -3.42 -5.53 -1.24
CA LEU A 90 -3.93 -4.99 0.00
C LEU A 90 -5.24 -4.27 -0.29
N GLN A 91 -6.27 -4.60 0.48
CA GLN A 91 -7.54 -3.89 0.48
C GLN A 91 -7.69 -3.17 1.81
N THR A 92 -8.05 -1.89 1.78
CA THR A 92 -8.34 -1.17 3.01
C THR A 92 -9.58 -1.75 3.67
N MET A 93 -9.49 -2.04 4.95
CA MET A 93 -10.63 -2.45 5.77
C MET A 93 -11.14 -1.25 6.55
N PRO A 94 -12.46 -1.11 6.74
CA PRO A 94 -12.99 -0.18 7.73
C PRO A 94 -12.34 -0.49 9.09
N SER A 95 -11.85 0.55 9.76
CA SER A 95 -11.18 0.42 11.05
C SER A 95 -12.12 -0.29 12.03
N PRO A 96 -11.71 -1.40 12.67
CA PRO A 96 -12.54 -2.10 13.65
C PRO A 96 -12.57 -1.36 14.99
N LEU A 97 -12.31 -0.04 15.01
CA LEU A 97 -12.61 0.78 16.17
C LEU A 97 -14.10 0.62 16.47
N LYS A 98 -14.39 -0.32 17.38
CA LYS A 98 -15.57 -0.29 18.22
C LYS A 98 -15.72 1.18 18.60
N ARG A 99 -16.87 1.77 18.28
CA ARG A 99 -17.35 2.94 19.01
C ARG A 99 -17.23 2.52 20.47
N ASN A 100 -16.17 2.94 21.15
CA ASN A 100 -16.12 2.79 22.59
C ASN A 100 -17.38 3.48 23.06
N ASN A 101 -18.21 2.73 23.79
CA ASN A 101 -19.32 3.26 24.54
C ASN A 101 -18.81 4.51 25.25
N ILE A 102 -19.15 5.70 24.74
CA ILE A 102 -19.32 6.83 25.61
C ILE A 102 -20.57 6.40 26.39
N LEU A 103 -20.32 5.75 27.53
CA LEU A 103 -21.21 5.91 28.67
C LEU A 103 -21.22 7.43 28.89
N GLU A 104 -22.22 8.09 28.33
CA GLU A 104 -22.62 9.40 28.85
C GLU A 104 -23.09 9.11 30.27
N PHE A 105 -22.14 9.26 31.20
CA PHE A 105 -22.41 9.28 32.62
C PHE A 105 -23.13 10.59 32.94
N ARG A 106 -24.35 10.43 33.44
CA ARG A 106 -25.22 11.36 34.16
C ARG A 106 -26.09 12.30 33.32
#